data_AF-A0A958X9G6-F1
#
_entry.id   AF-A0A958X9G6-F1
#
_cell.length_a   1.000
_cell.length_b   1.000
_cell.length_c   1.000
_cell.angle_alpha   90.00
_cell.angle_beta   90.00
_cell.angle_gamma   90.00
#
_symmetry.space_group_name_H-M   'P 1'
#
loop_
_entity.id
_entity.type
_entity.pdbx_description
1 polymer ?
#
loop_
_entity_poly.entity_id
_entity_poly.type
_entity_poly.pdbx_seq_one_letter_code
_entity_poly.pdbx_strand_id
1 'polypeptide(L)'
;MKKESLDKELEGLSPKLRDLRRENDGFRLPDSYFESLEEAVFSRLDAAGARRQQELTVSRGKGLFSIRWMATAAAVLALILAAVWFFKPTPVAAPQPVARQLTEEEIIESYVLENIRDFEVEQLAALSTEHEVESSPAPPNQQTTPKGGDLLDNMSAEEMELLLKEMTDEELESLL
;
A
#
# COMPACT_ATOMS: atom_id res chain seq x y z
N MET A 1 -41.51 -21.01 -7.03
CA MET A 1 -41.94 -19.59 -6.98
C MET A 1 -40.84 -18.61 -7.38
N LYS A 2 -39.66 -18.53 -6.72
CA LYS A 2 -38.61 -17.55 -7.11
C LYS A 2 -37.99 -17.72 -8.51
N LYS A 3 -37.95 -18.94 -9.05
CA LYS A 3 -37.40 -19.21 -10.39
C LYS A 3 -38.32 -18.70 -11.49
N GLU A 4 -39.61 -18.98 -11.37
CA GLU A 4 -40.65 -18.52 -12.31
C GLU A 4 -40.78 -16.99 -12.36
N SER A 5 -40.46 -16.27 -11.27
CA SER A 5 -40.42 -14.81 -11.29
C SER A 5 -39.18 -14.27 -12.00
N LEU A 6 -38.02 -14.90 -11.80
CA LEU A 6 -36.77 -14.55 -12.50
C LEU A 6 -36.88 -14.78 -14.00
N ASP A 7 -37.46 -15.91 -14.42
CA ASP A 7 -37.62 -16.24 -15.83
C ASP A 7 -38.51 -15.22 -16.55
N LYS A 8 -39.59 -14.76 -15.89
CA LYS A 8 -40.48 -13.71 -16.41
C LYS A 8 -39.80 -12.35 -16.50
N GLU A 9 -38.96 -12.00 -15.53
CA GLU A 9 -38.17 -10.76 -15.56
C GLU A 9 -37.13 -10.78 -16.68
N LEU A 10 -36.43 -11.91 -16.86
CA LEU A 10 -35.46 -12.13 -17.93
C LEU A 10 -36.10 -12.07 -19.32
N GLU A 11 -37.25 -12.71 -19.51
CA GLU A 11 -38.01 -12.65 -20.75
C GLU A 11 -38.40 -11.21 -21.12
N GLY A 12 -38.73 -10.37 -20.14
CA GLY A 12 -39.06 -8.95 -20.35
C GLY A 12 -37.86 -8.03 -20.59
N LEU A 13 -36.67 -8.38 -20.07
CA LEU A 13 -35.44 -7.59 -20.22
C LEU A 13 -34.67 -7.94 -21.50
N SER A 14 -34.72 -9.19 -21.95
CA SER A 14 -34.03 -9.65 -23.17
C SER A 14 -34.32 -8.84 -24.44
N PRO A 15 -35.56 -8.40 -24.72
CA PRO A 15 -35.88 -7.62 -25.91
C PRO A 15 -35.33 -6.19 -25.79
N LYS A 16 -35.46 -5.58 -24.60
CA LYS A 16 -34.96 -4.23 -24.31
C LYS A 16 -33.44 -4.13 -24.50
N LEU A 17 -32.69 -5.13 -24.03
CA LEU A 17 -31.24 -5.17 -24.22
C LEU A 17 -30.86 -5.36 -25.70
N ARG A 18 -31.65 -6.15 -26.44
CA ARG A 18 -31.44 -6.37 -27.88
C ARG A 18 -31.73 -5.10 -28.69
N ASP A 19 -32.72 -4.32 -28.27
CA ASP A 19 -33.08 -3.07 -28.93
C ASP A 19 -32.04 -1.97 -28.62
N LEU A 20 -31.54 -1.88 -27.38
CA LEU A 20 -30.40 -1.00 -27.02
C LEU A 20 -29.16 -1.27 -27.87
N ARG A 21 -28.85 -2.55 -28.14
CA ARG A 21 -27.73 -2.93 -29.02
C ARG A 21 -27.93 -2.45 -30.46
N ARG A 22 -29.18 -2.40 -30.94
CA ARG A 22 -29.49 -1.95 -32.31
C ARG A 22 -29.38 -0.44 -32.46
N GLU A 23 -29.71 0.31 -31.41
CA GLU A 23 -29.69 1.77 -31.40
C GLU A 23 -28.28 2.36 -31.54
N ASN A 24 -27.19 1.56 -31.40
CA ASN A 24 -25.80 1.98 -31.62
C ASN A 24 -25.44 3.32 -30.93
N ASP A 25 -26.15 3.65 -29.85
CA ASP A 25 -25.94 4.84 -29.04
C ASP A 25 -24.89 4.60 -27.93
N GLY A 26 -24.29 3.40 -27.93
CA GLY A 26 -23.34 2.97 -26.91
C GLY A 26 -22.32 4.06 -26.65
N PHE A 27 -22.09 4.36 -25.38
CA PHE A 27 -21.28 5.45 -24.82
C PHE A 27 -20.38 6.19 -25.83
N ARG A 28 -20.98 7.08 -26.63
CA ARG A 28 -20.25 7.88 -27.60
C ARG A 28 -19.67 9.08 -26.86
N LEU A 29 -18.35 9.03 -26.67
CA LEU A 29 -17.62 10.17 -26.16
C LEU A 29 -17.63 11.27 -27.22
N PRO A 30 -17.77 12.54 -26.82
CA PRO A 30 -17.55 13.65 -27.73
C PRO A 30 -16.15 13.58 -28.36
N ASP A 31 -16.05 14.04 -29.60
CA ASP A 31 -14.75 14.22 -30.25
C ASP A 31 -13.84 15.07 -29.35
N SER A 32 -12.57 14.68 -29.20
CA SER A 32 -11.59 15.37 -28.36
C SER A 32 -11.90 15.44 -26.86
N TYR A 33 -12.78 14.57 -26.33
CA TYR A 33 -13.06 14.50 -24.88
C TYR A 33 -11.78 14.30 -24.05
N PHE A 34 -10.94 13.34 -24.43
CA PHE A 34 -9.71 13.06 -23.70
C PHE A 34 -8.62 14.11 -23.95
N GLU A 35 -8.61 14.75 -25.11
CA GLU A 35 -7.66 15.82 -25.44
C GLU A 35 -7.88 17.07 -24.57
N SER A 36 -9.14 17.39 -24.27
CA SER A 36 -9.52 18.54 -23.43
C SER A 36 -9.65 18.21 -21.94
N LEU A 37 -9.59 16.93 -21.56
CA LEU A 37 -9.79 16.48 -20.18
C LEU A 37 -8.70 17.03 -19.25
N GLU A 38 -7.44 16.95 -19.68
CA GLU A 38 -6.30 17.44 -18.92
C GLU A 38 -6.44 18.93 -18.61
N GLU A 39 -6.70 19.74 -19.64
CA GLU A 39 -6.88 21.19 -19.49
C GLU A 39 -8.15 21.54 -18.68
N ALA A 40 -9.23 20.77 -18.81
CA ALA A 40 -10.44 20.92 -18.00
C ALA A 40 -10.20 20.61 -16.52
N VAL A 41 -9.31 19.66 -16.20
CA VAL A 41 -8.94 19.33 -14.82
C VAL A 41 -8.03 20.41 -14.23
N PHE A 42 -6.98 20.81 -14.94
CA PHE A 42 -6.07 21.86 -14.47
C PHE A 42 -6.76 23.21 -14.31
N SER A 43 -7.59 23.60 -15.28
CA SER A 43 -8.37 24.85 -15.18
C SER A 43 -9.32 24.85 -13.98
N ARG A 44 -9.91 23.70 -13.61
CA ARG A 44 -10.72 23.56 -12.38
C ARG A 44 -9.87 23.64 -11.12
N LEU A 45 -8.67 23.04 -11.13
CA LEU A 45 -7.75 23.10 -10.00
C LEU A 45 -7.24 24.52 -9.78
N ASP A 46 -6.92 25.26 -10.86
CA ASP A 46 -6.51 26.65 -10.81
C ASP A 46 -7.65 27.57 -10.38
N ALA A 47 -8.86 27.36 -10.90
CA ALA A 47 -10.05 28.11 -10.46
C ALA A 47 -10.43 27.81 -9.00
N ALA A 48 -10.18 26.60 -8.51
CA ALA A 48 -10.39 26.22 -7.11
C ALA A 48 -9.24 26.70 -6.19
N GLY A 49 -8.00 26.73 -6.69
CA GLY A 49 -6.79 27.14 -5.99
C GLY A 49 -6.59 28.66 -5.92
N ALA A 50 -7.12 29.41 -6.90
CA ALA A 50 -7.07 30.87 -6.93
C ALA A 50 -8.14 31.55 -6.06
N ARG A 51 -9.03 30.79 -5.42
CA ARG A 51 -9.98 31.33 -4.41
C ARG A 51 -9.42 31.40 -2.99
N ARG A 52 -8.10 31.44 -2.83
CA ARG A 52 -7.46 31.97 -1.62
C ARG A 52 -6.96 33.38 -1.89
N GLN A 53 -7.80 34.36 -1.51
CA GLN A 53 -7.51 35.80 -1.41
C GLN A 53 -7.41 36.47 -2.79
N GLN A 54 -8.10 37.55 -3.14
CA GLN A 54 -8.33 38.86 -2.51
C GLN A 54 -9.60 39.44 -3.21
N GLU A 55 -10.45 40.34 -2.70
CA GLU A 55 -10.28 41.47 -1.82
C GLU A 55 -11.56 41.64 -0.97
N LEU A 56 -11.43 41.64 0.36
CA LEU A 56 -12.39 42.36 1.20
C LEU A 56 -11.83 43.76 1.37
N THR A 57 -12.43 44.74 0.70
CA THR A 57 -12.13 46.16 0.93
C THR A 57 -12.61 46.51 2.34
N VAL A 58 -11.73 46.39 3.33
CA VAL A 58 -12.05 46.73 4.72
C VAL A 58 -12.10 48.25 4.85
N SER A 59 -13.33 48.79 4.85
CA SER A 59 -13.61 50.16 5.27
C SER A 59 -13.08 50.38 6.68
N ARG A 60 -12.25 51.42 6.82
CA ARG A 60 -11.45 51.74 8.01
C ARG A 60 -12.34 52.35 9.10
N GLY A 61 -13.15 51.51 9.74
CA GLY A 61 -13.92 51.85 10.93
C GLY A 61 -13.04 51.85 12.17
N LYS A 62 -12.67 53.04 12.65
CA LYS A 62 -11.91 53.25 13.89
C LYS A 62 -12.80 52.93 15.09
N GLY A 63 -12.61 51.79 15.75
CA GLY A 63 -13.36 51.41 16.94
C GLY A 63 -12.74 50.27 17.76
N LEU A 64 -12.03 50.62 18.83
CA LEU A 64 -11.88 49.89 20.12
C LEU A 64 -11.53 48.38 20.16
N PHE A 65 -11.11 47.73 19.07
CA PHE A 65 -10.72 46.32 19.09
C PHE A 65 -9.33 46.01 19.66
N SER A 66 -8.45 46.99 19.89
CA SER A 66 -7.02 46.72 20.18
C SER A 66 -6.70 46.02 21.50
N ILE A 67 -7.61 46.00 22.49
CA ILE A 67 -7.34 45.37 23.79
C ILE A 67 -7.53 43.85 23.77
N ARG A 68 -8.40 43.31 22.92
CA ARG A 68 -8.63 41.84 22.84
C ARG A 68 -7.58 41.11 21.99
N TRP A 69 -6.93 41.82 21.06
CA TRP A 69 -5.88 41.25 20.20
C TRP A 69 -4.49 41.21 20.86
N MET A 70 -4.24 42.00 21.91
CA MET A 70 -2.98 41.91 22.66
C MET A 70 -2.92 40.64 23.52
N ALA A 71 -4.05 40.20 24.10
CA ALA A 71 -4.12 38.96 24.88
C ALA A 71 -3.91 37.71 24.01
N THR A 72 -4.46 37.70 22.78
CA THR A 72 -4.26 36.58 21.84
C THR A 72 -2.84 36.55 21.30
N ALA A 73 -2.23 37.70 21.00
CA ALA A 73 -0.84 37.77 20.58
C ALA A 73 0.12 37.20 21.65
N ALA A 74 -0.09 37.54 22.93
CA ALA A 74 0.71 37.00 24.03
C ALA A 74 0.55 35.48 24.21
N ALA A 75 -0.68 34.95 24.09
CA ALA A 75 -0.95 33.52 24.20
C ALA A 75 -0.31 32.70 23.07
N VAL A 76 -0.32 33.22 21.83
CA VAL A 76 0.35 32.58 20.68
C VAL A 76 1.87 32.58 20.87
N LEU A 77 2.44 33.70 21.36
CA LEU A 77 3.87 33.78 21.64
C LEU A 77 4.30 32.82 22.75
N ALA A 78 3.47 32.64 23.79
CA ALA A 78 3.70 31.65 24.84
C ALA A 78 3.64 30.20 24.31
N LEU A 79 2.70 29.88 23.41
CA LEU A 79 2.63 28.56 22.75
C LEU A 79 3.88 28.28 21.89
N ILE A 80 4.36 29.27 21.14
CA ILE A 80 5.56 29.14 20.32
C ILE A 80 6.80 28.91 21.20
N LEU A 81 6.93 29.66 22.31
CA LEU A 81 8.03 29.48 23.26
C LEU A 81 7.98 28.11 23.95
N ALA A 82 6.78 27.63 24.31
CA ALA A 82 6.58 26.29 24.88
C ALA A 82 6.93 25.19 23.87
N ALA A 83 6.55 25.35 22.60
CA ALA A 83 6.92 24.42 21.53
C ALA A 83 8.44 24.40 21.32
N VAL A 84 9.10 25.57 21.24
CA VAL A 84 10.56 25.66 21.11
C VAL A 84 11.27 25.03 22.32
N TRP A 85 10.73 25.18 23.54
CA TRP A 85 11.27 24.55 24.73
C TRP A 85 11.08 23.03 24.73
N PHE A 86 9.91 22.55 24.28
CA PHE A 86 9.57 21.13 24.18
C PHE A 86 10.39 20.39 23.12
N PHE A 87 10.74 21.07 22.02
CA PHE A 87 11.57 20.53 20.94
C PHE A 87 13.08 20.71 21.16
N LYS A 88 13.53 21.20 22.33
CA LYS A 88 14.96 21.16 22.64
C LYS A 88 15.38 19.69 22.74
N PRO A 89 16.31 19.21 21.89
CA PRO A 89 16.78 17.85 21.99
C PRO A 89 17.37 17.66 23.38
N THR A 90 16.80 16.74 24.16
CA THR A 90 17.50 16.23 25.33
C THR A 90 18.86 15.72 24.85
N PRO A 91 19.96 15.98 25.58
CA PRO A 91 21.21 15.30 25.28
C PRO A 91 20.95 13.82 25.55
N VAL A 92 20.56 13.10 24.50
CA VAL A 92 20.51 11.64 24.49
C VAL A 92 21.93 11.24 24.88
N ALA A 93 22.06 10.71 26.10
CA ALA A 93 23.28 10.06 26.54
C ALA A 93 23.73 9.16 25.39
N ALA A 94 24.98 9.35 24.98
CA ALA A 94 25.55 8.85 23.73
C ALA A 94 24.92 7.52 23.30
N PRO A 95 24.47 7.38 22.05
CA PRO A 95 23.91 6.13 21.58
C PRO A 95 24.95 5.03 21.79
N GLN A 96 24.69 4.13 22.75
CA GLN A 96 25.11 2.76 22.57
C GLN A 96 24.57 2.37 21.19
N PRO A 97 25.38 1.82 20.28
CA PRO A 97 24.91 1.37 18.99
C PRO A 97 24.04 0.14 19.21
N VAL A 98 22.79 0.34 19.63
CA VAL A 98 21.70 -0.55 19.24
C VAL A 98 21.37 -0.19 17.80
N ALA A 99 22.33 -0.48 16.93
CA ALA A 99 21.98 -1.14 15.71
C ALA A 99 21.19 -2.38 16.14
N ARG A 100 19.85 -2.25 16.18
CA ARG A 100 19.08 -3.34 15.60
C ARG A 100 19.55 -3.35 14.16
N GLN A 101 20.58 -4.17 13.94
CA GLN A 101 20.93 -4.70 12.65
C GLN A 101 19.69 -5.49 12.26
N LEU A 102 18.64 -4.79 11.78
CA LEU A 102 17.74 -5.41 10.82
C LEU A 102 18.72 -5.81 9.74
N THR A 103 18.96 -7.12 9.66
CA THR A 103 19.86 -7.65 8.65
C THR A 103 19.33 -7.14 7.32
N GLU A 104 20.24 -6.90 6.37
CA GLU A 104 19.83 -6.50 5.02
C GLU A 104 18.75 -7.47 4.48
N GLU A 105 18.84 -8.73 4.89
CA GLU A 105 17.85 -9.79 4.69
C GLU A 105 16.46 -9.49 5.29
N GLU A 106 16.34 -9.06 6.54
CA GLU A 106 15.03 -8.72 7.17
C GLU A 106 14.38 -7.51 6.47
N ILE A 107 15.20 -6.56 5.99
CA ILE A 107 14.72 -5.40 5.21
C ILE A 107 14.24 -5.87 3.83
N ILE A 108 14.99 -6.74 3.16
CA ILE A 108 14.61 -7.29 1.86
C ILE A 108 13.34 -8.12 1.98
N GLU A 109 13.22 -8.98 3.01
CA GLU A 109 12.05 -9.82 3.24
C GLU A 109 10.79 -8.97 3.44
N SER A 110 10.85 -7.96 4.32
CA SER A 110 9.72 -7.08 4.56
C SER A 110 9.28 -6.33 3.29
N TYR A 111 10.23 -5.87 2.48
CA TYR A 111 9.94 -5.21 1.20
C TYR A 111 9.34 -6.16 0.17
N VAL A 112 9.88 -7.38 0.04
CA VAL A 112 9.36 -8.39 -0.89
C VAL A 112 7.94 -8.81 -0.51
N LEU A 113 7.67 -8.98 0.79
CA LEU A 113 6.32 -9.34 1.27
C LEU A 113 5.31 -8.22 1.03
N GLU A 114 5.70 -6.95 1.26
CA GLU A 114 4.81 -5.80 1.05
C GLU A 114 4.50 -5.58 -0.44
N ASN A 115 5.47 -5.84 -1.32
CA ASN A 115 5.38 -5.57 -2.75
C ASN A 115 5.22 -6.85 -3.60
N ILE A 116 4.82 -7.99 -3.01
CA ILE A 116 4.74 -9.29 -3.70
C ILE A 116 3.85 -9.26 -4.96
N ARG A 117 2.88 -8.34 -5.01
CA ARG A 117 1.96 -8.17 -6.15
C ARG A 117 2.55 -7.37 -7.30
N ASP A 118 3.64 -6.65 -7.06
CA ASP A 118 4.27 -5.77 -8.03
C ASP A 118 5.39 -6.48 -8.81
N PHE A 119 5.80 -7.67 -8.36
CA PHE A 119 6.76 -8.51 -9.09
C PHE A 119 6.05 -9.29 -10.21
N GLU A 120 6.52 -9.10 -11.44
CA GLU A 120 6.07 -9.86 -12.59
C GLU A 120 6.74 -11.24 -12.65
N VAL A 121 6.02 -12.24 -13.18
CA VAL A 121 6.52 -13.62 -13.32
C VAL A 121 7.84 -13.69 -14.11
N GLU A 122 8.02 -12.81 -15.09
CA GLU A 122 9.21 -12.73 -15.92
C GLU A 122 10.44 -12.24 -15.13
N GLN A 123 10.23 -11.31 -14.18
CA GLN A 123 11.30 -10.80 -13.30
C GLN A 123 11.75 -11.87 -12.30
N LEU A 124 10.79 -12.64 -11.77
CA LEU A 124 11.08 -13.77 -10.87
C LEU A 124 11.81 -14.91 -11.61
N ALA A 125 11.44 -15.18 -12.86
CA ALA A 125 12.11 -16.18 -13.70
C ALA A 125 13.56 -15.78 -14.06
N ALA A 126 13.83 -14.49 -14.23
CA ALA A 126 15.18 -13.98 -14.48
C ALA A 126 16.11 -14.24 -13.27
N LEU A 127 15.62 -14.00 -12.05
CA LEU A 127 16.38 -14.27 -10.81
C LEU A 127 16.69 -15.76 -10.63
N SER A 128 15.75 -16.64 -10.97
CA SER A 128 15.97 -18.10 -10.92
C SER A 128 17.02 -18.59 -11.93
N THR A 129 17.16 -17.89 -13.07
CA THR A 129 18.08 -18.31 -14.15
C THR A 129 19.53 -17.91 -13.86
N GLU A 130 19.77 -16.85 -13.08
CA GLU A 130 21.12 -16.33 -12.81
C GLU A 130 21.89 -17.12 -11.73
N HIS A 131 21.21 -17.91 -10.88
CA HIS A 131 21.85 -18.63 -9.78
C HIS A 131 22.29 -20.08 -10.10
N GLU A 132 22.20 -20.52 -11.36
CA GLU A 132 22.53 -21.89 -11.78
C GLU A 132 23.83 -22.01 -12.59
N VAL A 133 24.64 -20.94 -12.72
CA VAL A 133 25.86 -20.94 -13.55
C VAL A 133 27.13 -20.60 -12.75
N GLU A 134 27.37 -21.29 -11.63
CA GLU A 134 28.73 -21.36 -11.05
C GLU A 134 29.12 -22.81 -10.73
N SER A 135 29.76 -23.44 -11.72
CA SER A 135 30.68 -24.58 -11.66
C SER A 135 30.38 -25.74 -10.70
N SER A 136 29.81 -26.83 -11.24
CA SER A 136 30.10 -28.19 -10.79
C SER A 136 30.24 -29.12 -12.01
N PRO A 137 31.34 -29.90 -12.15
CA PRO A 137 31.55 -30.74 -13.32
C PRO A 137 30.69 -32.02 -13.23
N ALA A 138 29.83 -32.24 -14.22
CA ALA A 138 29.14 -33.51 -14.45
C ALA A 138 30.13 -34.62 -14.90
N PRO A 139 29.77 -35.94 -14.97
CA PRO A 139 28.43 -36.57 -14.88
C PRO A 139 28.45 -37.90 -14.01
N PRO A 140 27.43 -38.80 -13.96
CA PRO A 140 26.25 -38.88 -14.80
C PRO A 140 24.89 -39.18 -14.14
N ASN A 141 23.87 -38.60 -14.77
CA ASN A 141 22.59 -39.23 -15.13
C ASN A 141 21.81 -39.89 -13.98
N GLN A 142 20.82 -39.17 -13.45
CA GLN A 142 19.57 -39.78 -13.01
C GLN A 142 18.44 -38.74 -13.03
N GLN A 143 17.59 -38.89 -14.04
CA GLN A 143 16.19 -38.48 -13.99
C GLN A 143 15.55 -38.97 -12.69
N THR A 144 15.08 -38.05 -11.84
CA THR A 144 13.85 -38.22 -11.05
C THR A 144 13.43 -36.89 -10.43
N THR A 145 12.26 -36.42 -10.83
CA THR A 145 11.43 -35.47 -10.07
C THR A 145 11.19 -35.96 -8.63
N PRO A 146 11.20 -35.12 -7.59
CA PRO A 146 10.62 -35.50 -6.31
C PRO A 146 9.18 -34.99 -6.19
N LYS A 147 8.27 -35.94 -6.00
CA LYS A 147 6.93 -35.77 -5.43
C LYS A 147 7.07 -35.37 -3.95
N GLY A 148 6.19 -34.47 -3.49
CA GLY A 148 6.13 -34.01 -2.10
C GLY A 148 5.61 -35.04 -1.09
N GLY A 149 6.38 -36.10 -0.87
CA GLY A 149 6.07 -37.13 0.14
C GLY A 149 7.27 -37.65 0.95
N ASP A 150 8.51 -37.44 0.50
CA ASP A 150 9.71 -38.11 1.07
C ASP A 150 10.48 -37.31 2.15
N LEU A 151 10.04 -36.11 2.51
CA LEU A 151 10.77 -35.27 3.48
C LEU A 151 10.61 -35.74 4.93
N LEU A 152 9.50 -36.41 5.27
CA LEU A 152 9.24 -36.85 6.65
C LEU A 152 9.86 -38.22 6.98
N ASP A 153 10.11 -39.06 5.98
CA ASP A 153 10.66 -40.42 6.18
C ASP A 153 12.19 -40.46 6.33
N ASN A 154 12.87 -39.36 5.98
CA ASN A 154 14.33 -39.25 6.09
C ASN A 154 14.83 -38.48 7.32
N MET A 155 13.92 -38.02 8.20
CA MET A 155 14.32 -37.37 9.45
C MET A 155 14.61 -38.45 10.50
N SER A 156 15.83 -38.43 11.05
CA SER A 156 16.20 -39.31 12.14
C SER A 156 15.41 -38.97 13.41
N ALA A 157 15.19 -39.95 14.28
CA ALA A 157 14.47 -39.74 15.55
C ALA A 157 15.12 -38.63 16.41
N GLU A 158 16.44 -38.46 16.29
CA GLU A 158 17.23 -37.45 16.99
C GLU A 158 16.95 -36.03 16.44
N GLU A 159 16.81 -35.88 15.13
CA GLU A 159 16.45 -34.59 14.50
C GLU A 159 15.03 -34.17 14.84
N MET A 160 14.12 -35.13 14.97
CA MET A 160 12.75 -34.88 15.42
C MET A 160 12.70 -34.39 16.87
N GLU A 161 13.52 -34.97 17.74
CA GLU A 161 13.63 -34.56 19.15
C GLU A 161 14.29 -33.17 19.29
N LEU A 162 15.27 -32.87 18.44
CA LEU A 162 15.91 -31.56 18.39
C LEU A 162 14.91 -30.47 17.96
N LEU A 163 14.09 -30.75 16.96
CA LEU A 163 13.06 -29.84 16.46
C LEU A 163 11.96 -29.59 17.51
N LEU A 164 11.51 -30.64 18.20
CA LEU A 164 10.57 -30.54 19.33
C LEU A 164 11.13 -29.74 20.51
N LYS A 165 12.45 -29.78 20.71
CA LYS A 165 13.14 -29.03 21.77
C LYS A 165 13.38 -27.56 21.38
N GLU A 166 13.44 -27.28 20.09
CA GLU A 166 13.61 -25.93 19.54
C GLU A 166 12.27 -25.18 19.40
N MET A 167 11.15 -25.90 19.31
CA MET A 167 9.82 -25.31 19.46
C MET A 167 9.65 -24.74 20.87
N THR A 168 9.23 -23.47 20.94
CA THR A 168 8.98 -22.79 22.21
C THR A 168 7.66 -23.24 22.82
N ASP A 169 7.55 -23.23 24.15
CA ASP A 169 6.34 -23.66 24.87
C ASP A 169 5.06 -22.93 24.39
N GLU A 170 5.20 -21.70 23.86
CA GLU A 170 4.10 -20.92 23.24
C GLU A 170 3.58 -21.53 21.93
N GLU A 171 4.42 -22.15 21.11
CA GLU A 171 3.98 -22.80 19.86
C GLU A 171 3.26 -24.12 20.14
N LEU A 172 3.65 -24.81 21.20
CA LEU A 172 3.04 -26.07 21.64
C LEU A 172 1.63 -25.87 22.19
N GLU A 173 1.36 -24.73 22.86
CA GLU A 173 0.00 -24.36 23.30
C GLU A 173 -0.92 -24.03 22.12
N SER A 174 -0.40 -23.57 20.97
CA SER A 174 -1.21 -23.23 19.80
C SER A 174 -1.74 -24.43 19.01
N LEU A 175 -1.17 -25.61 19.24
CA LEU A 175 -1.49 -26.87 18.56
C LEU A 175 -2.49 -27.75 19.32
N LEU A 176 -2.87 -27.38 20.55
CA LEU A 176 -3.77 -28.11 21.44
C LEU A 176 -5.14 -27.42 21.53
#